data_AF-A0A7K2QIN0-F1
#
_entry.id   AF-A0A7K2QIN0-F1
#
_cell.length_a   1.000
_cell.length_b   1.000
_cell.length_c   1.000
_cell.angle_alpha   90.00
_cell.angle_beta   90.00
_cell.angle_gamma   90.00
#
_symmetry.space_group_name_H-M   'P 1'
#
loop_
_entity.id
_entity.type
_entity.pdbx_description
1 polymer ?
#
loop_
_entity_poly.entity_id
_entity_poly.type
_entity_poly.pdbx_seq_one_letter_code
_entity_poly.pdbx_strand_id
1 'polypeptide(L)'
;RVDFTAWPARGARTGDRTLLARALGTWASPTSATVVTTAPTASAEPPEHPPQLLFAGDPGPGTAVVVFHDADRIVRYTERGGRRSLDIARTDDANVTTAAALTLTRDAGTAQRLLAPWIVTAGVRDLTAPGGPVRPLP
;
A
#
# COMPACT_ATOMS: atom_id res chain seq x y z
N ARG A 1 16.56 0.32 13.66
CA ARG A 1 15.17 -0.14 13.45
C ARG A 1 14.94 -0.15 11.95
N VAL A 2 14.34 -1.21 11.40
CA VAL A 2 14.04 -1.27 9.96
C VAL A 2 12.53 -1.37 9.82
N ASP A 3 11.92 -0.32 9.26
CA ASP A 3 10.48 -0.14 9.07
C ASP A 3 10.22 0.58 7.73
N PHE A 4 9.01 1.10 7.51
CA PHE A 4 8.64 1.77 6.26
C PHE A 4 9.49 3.01 5.95
N THR A 5 10.09 3.66 6.95
CA THR A 5 11.01 4.79 6.71
C THR A 5 12.22 4.38 5.88
N ALA A 6 12.63 3.10 5.96
CA ALA A 6 13.75 2.55 5.19
C ALA A 6 13.36 2.05 3.78
N TRP A 7 12.09 2.17 3.37
CA TRP A 7 11.65 1.71 2.06
C TRP A 7 11.91 2.77 0.98
N PRO A 8 12.66 2.46 -0.10
CA PRO A 8 12.76 3.35 -1.24
C PRO A 8 11.44 3.36 -2.02
N ALA A 9 11.17 4.46 -2.73
CA ALA A 9 10.08 4.53 -3.71
C ALA A 9 10.30 3.49 -4.82
N ARG A 10 9.27 2.70 -5.13
CA ARG A 10 9.35 1.63 -6.15
C ARG A 10 8.17 1.66 -7.12
N GLY A 11 8.37 1.05 -8.28
CA GLY A 11 7.36 0.95 -9.34
C GLY A 11 7.60 1.93 -10.50
N ALA A 12 7.04 1.59 -11.66
CA ALA A 12 7.30 2.28 -12.92
C ALA A 12 6.74 3.71 -13.00
N ARG A 13 5.80 4.07 -12.10
CA ARG A 13 5.10 5.36 -12.10
C ARG A 13 5.60 6.32 -11.03
N THR A 14 6.73 6.03 -10.39
CA THR A 14 7.32 6.89 -9.34
C THR A 14 7.65 8.30 -9.84
N GLY A 15 7.87 8.49 -11.15
CA GLY A 15 8.05 9.80 -11.79
C GLY A 15 6.77 10.44 -12.35
N ASP A 16 5.61 9.79 -12.26
CA ASP A 16 4.35 10.27 -12.84
C ASP A 16 3.73 11.35 -11.95
N ARG A 17 4.18 12.59 -12.13
CA ARG A 17 3.74 13.74 -11.32
C ARG A 17 2.22 13.96 -11.38
N THR A 18 1.59 13.67 -12.51
CA THR A 18 0.15 13.84 -12.68
C THR A 18 -0.62 12.83 -11.84
N LEU A 19 -0.19 11.56 -11.83
CA LEU A 19 -0.76 10.53 -10.95
C LEU A 19 -0.55 10.88 -9.47
N LEU A 20 0.67 11.29 -9.10
CA LEU A 20 0.99 11.64 -7.71
C LEU A 20 0.18 12.84 -7.22
N ALA A 21 0.01 13.87 -8.06
CA ALA A 21 -0.81 15.03 -7.74
C ALA A 21 -2.29 14.65 -7.56
N ARG A 22 -2.83 13.75 -8.39
CA ARG A 22 -4.20 13.24 -8.19
C ARG A 22 -4.34 12.44 -6.91
N ALA A 23 -3.36 11.61 -6.57
CA ALA A 23 -3.37 10.81 -5.36
C ALA A 23 -3.36 11.71 -4.11
N LEU A 24 -2.43 12.67 -4.06
CA LEU A 24 -2.33 13.65 -2.95
C LEU A 24 -3.57 14.55 -2.89
N GLY A 25 -4.05 15.05 -4.03
CA GLY A 25 -5.26 15.88 -4.07
C GLY A 25 -6.51 15.11 -3.62
N THR A 26 -6.63 13.83 -3.98
CA THR A 26 -7.73 12.98 -3.51
C THR A 26 -7.65 12.75 -2.00
N TRP A 27 -6.45 12.59 -1.44
CA TRP A 27 -6.27 12.47 0.00
C TRP A 27 -6.55 13.80 0.73
N ALA A 28 -6.08 14.92 0.18
CA ALA A 28 -6.30 16.24 0.76
C ALA A 28 -7.78 16.66 0.77
N SER A 29 -8.55 16.24 -0.25
CA SER A 29 -9.97 16.56 -0.36
C SER A 29 -10.72 15.44 -1.12
N PRO A 30 -11.11 14.36 -0.42
CA PRO A 30 -11.86 13.27 -1.04
C PRO A 30 -13.21 13.79 -1.54
N THR A 31 -13.55 13.45 -2.78
CA THR A 31 -14.89 13.74 -3.32
C THR A 31 -15.89 12.68 -2.86
N SER A 32 -17.20 12.96 -2.97
CA SER A 32 -18.25 11.97 -2.70
C SER A 32 -18.17 10.70 -3.56
N ALA A 33 -17.49 10.76 -4.70
CA ALA A 33 -17.24 9.62 -5.58
C ALA A 33 -16.02 8.78 -5.15
N THR A 34 -15.24 9.24 -4.19
CA THR A 34 -14.06 8.54 -3.67
C THR A 34 -14.47 7.61 -2.54
N VAL A 35 -14.16 6.32 -2.68
CA VAL A 35 -14.37 5.36 -1.58
C VAL A 35 -13.22 5.51 -0.59
N VAL A 36 -13.51 5.99 0.62
CA VAL A 36 -12.51 6.12 1.69
C VAL A 36 -12.76 5.03 2.72
N THR A 37 -11.75 4.21 2.97
CA THR A 37 -11.74 3.18 4.00
C THR A 37 -10.65 3.49 5.00
N THR A 38 -11.01 3.69 6.26
CA THR A 38 -10.08 3.92 7.36
C THR A 38 -10.06 2.70 8.27
N ALA A 39 -8.86 2.24 8.63
CA ALA A 39 -8.71 1.31 9.73
C ALA A 39 -9.26 1.94 11.03
N PRO A 40 -9.76 1.14 11.99
CA PRO A 40 -10.22 1.65 13.28
C PRO A 40 -9.17 2.57 13.90
N THR A 41 -9.60 3.72 14.42
CA THR A 41 -8.74 4.75 15.04
C THR A 41 -7.73 5.45 14.12
N ALA A 42 -7.70 5.13 12.81
CA ALA A 42 -6.90 5.88 11.84
C ALA A 42 -7.59 7.20 11.48
N SER A 43 -6.84 8.31 11.50
CA SER A 43 -7.35 9.59 10.98
C SER A 43 -7.39 9.55 9.45
N ALA A 44 -8.44 10.13 8.87
CA ALA A 44 -8.53 10.37 7.43
C ALA A 44 -7.92 11.72 7.01
N GLU A 45 -7.45 12.52 7.97
CA GLU A 45 -6.96 13.87 7.69
C GLU A 45 -5.77 13.84 6.73
N PRO A 46 -5.60 14.91 5.94
CA PRO A 46 -4.43 15.08 5.08
C PRO A 46 -3.13 15.02 5.88
N PRO A 47 -1.99 14.72 5.23
CA PRO A 47 -0.72 14.66 5.93
C PRO A 47 -0.27 16.06 6.35
N GLU A 48 0.24 16.19 7.57
CA GLU A 48 0.80 17.46 8.07
C GLU A 48 2.14 17.80 7.42
N HIS A 49 2.86 16.79 6.94
CA HIS A 49 4.18 16.89 6.32
C HIS A 49 4.19 16.18 4.96
N PRO A 50 5.12 16.51 4.04
CA PRO A 50 5.24 15.80 2.78
C PRO A 50 5.40 14.29 3.00
N PRO A 51 4.45 13.45 2.55
CA PRO A 51 4.51 12.02 2.79
C PRO A 51 5.59 11.36 1.93
N GLN A 52 6.22 10.32 2.45
CA GLN A 52 7.17 9.49 1.73
C GLN A 52 6.44 8.63 0.70
N LEU A 53 6.91 8.64 -0.54
CA LEU A 53 6.42 7.73 -1.58
C LEU A 53 7.05 6.34 -1.40
N LEU A 54 6.21 5.31 -1.24
CA LEU A 54 6.67 3.91 -1.15
C LEU A 54 6.47 3.16 -2.47
N PHE A 55 5.34 3.43 -3.16
CA PHE A 55 5.04 2.78 -4.42
C PHE A 55 4.24 3.67 -5.36
N ALA A 56 4.53 3.60 -6.65
CA ALA A 56 3.62 4.05 -7.70
C ALA A 56 3.76 3.15 -8.92
N GLY A 57 2.67 2.54 -9.37
CA GLY A 57 2.69 1.62 -10.50
C GLY A 57 1.34 1.04 -10.85
N ASP A 58 1.35 0.12 -11.80
CA ASP A 58 0.17 -0.54 -12.35
C ASP A 58 0.19 -2.04 -11.95
N PRO A 59 -0.21 -2.40 -10.71
CA PRO A 59 -0.21 -3.79 -10.23
C PRO A 59 -1.26 -4.70 -10.90
N GLY A 60 -2.06 -4.18 -11.82
CA GLY A 60 -3.00 -4.98 -12.57
C GLY A 60 -3.55 -4.23 -13.76
N PRO A 61 -4.22 -4.93 -14.69
CA PRO A 61 -4.82 -4.29 -15.86
C PRO A 61 -5.77 -3.17 -15.45
N GLY A 62 -5.55 -1.97 -15.99
CA GLY A 62 -6.39 -0.80 -15.72
C GLY A 62 -6.45 -0.35 -14.26
N THR A 63 -5.46 -0.75 -13.44
CA THR A 63 -5.40 -0.44 -12.01
C THR A 63 -4.09 0.29 -11.71
N ALA A 64 -4.17 1.58 -11.40
CA ALA A 64 -3.04 2.36 -10.91
C ALA A 64 -3.08 2.44 -9.39
N VAL A 65 -1.95 2.22 -8.73
CA VAL A 65 -1.82 2.28 -7.27
C VAL A 65 -0.67 3.19 -6.87
N VAL A 66 -0.93 4.06 -5.90
CA VAL A 66 0.08 4.88 -5.23
C VAL A 66 0.02 4.60 -3.74
N VAL A 67 1.18 4.41 -3.11
CA VAL A 67 1.27 4.19 -1.66
C VAL A 67 2.18 5.24 -1.05
N PHE A 68 1.63 5.96 -0.07
CA PHE A 68 2.31 6.94 0.74
C PHE A 68 2.47 6.47 2.18
N HIS A 69 3.48 7.02 2.85
CA HIS A 69 3.72 6.87 4.28
C HIS A 69 3.93 8.26 4.91
N ASP A 70 3.17 8.61 5.94
CA ASP A 70 3.24 9.91 6.61
C ASP A 70 3.74 9.82 8.06
N ALA A 71 4.62 8.85 8.33
CA ALA A 71 5.13 8.43 9.64
C ALA A 71 4.21 7.49 10.42
N ASP A 72 2.92 7.82 10.54
CA ASP A 72 1.98 7.08 11.38
C ASP A 72 0.92 6.30 10.58
N ARG A 73 0.85 6.51 9.26
CA ARG A 73 -0.12 5.84 8.39
C ARG A 73 0.49 5.42 7.07
N ILE A 74 -0.03 4.32 6.54
CA ILE A 74 0.02 3.98 5.11
C ILE A 74 -1.27 4.45 4.47
N VAL A 75 -1.14 5.18 3.38
CA VAL A 75 -2.27 5.59 2.54
C VAL A 75 -2.09 4.99 1.16
N ARG A 76 -3.02 4.10 0.79
CA ARG A 76 -3.06 3.49 -0.54
C ARG A 76 -4.17 4.13 -1.36
N TYR A 77 -3.76 4.83 -2.41
CA TYR A 77 -4.64 5.34 -3.43
C TYR A 77 -4.74 4.34 -4.59
N THR A 78 -5.96 4.09 -5.06
CA THR A 78 -6.21 3.23 -6.22
C THR A 78 -7.11 3.92 -7.23
N GLU A 79 -6.72 3.93 -8.51
CA GLU A 79 -7.60 4.23 -9.64
C GLU A 79 -7.88 2.93 -10.40
N ARG A 80 -9.15 2.52 -10.48
CA ARG A 80 -9.57 1.34 -11.26
C ARG A 80 -10.87 1.63 -12.00
N GLY A 81 -10.85 1.51 -13.33
CA GLY A 81 -12.03 1.72 -14.17
C GLY A 81 -12.70 3.09 -13.93
N GLY A 82 -11.90 4.14 -13.71
CA GLY A 82 -12.38 5.49 -13.42
C GLY A 82 -12.84 5.74 -11.97
N ARG A 83 -12.88 4.71 -11.12
CA ARG A 83 -13.19 4.85 -9.68
C ARG A 83 -11.92 5.10 -8.88
N ARG A 84 -12.04 5.91 -7.84
CA ARG A 84 -10.96 6.25 -6.90
C ARG A 84 -11.26 5.67 -5.53
N SER A 85 -10.26 5.10 -4.89
CA SER A 85 -10.34 4.72 -3.49
C SER A 85 -9.09 5.12 -2.72
N LEU A 86 -9.29 5.35 -1.41
CA LEU A 86 -8.25 5.56 -0.42
C LEU A 86 -8.43 4.54 0.70
N ASP A 87 -7.42 3.71 0.92
CA ASP A 87 -7.32 2.86 2.09
C ASP A 87 -6.27 3.44 3.03
N ILE A 88 -6.67 3.76 4.25
CA ILE A 88 -5.81 4.38 5.27
C ILE A 88 -5.65 3.40 6.42
N ALA A 89 -4.41 3.01 6.70
CA ALA A 89 -4.06 2.08 7.77
C ALA A 89 -2.97 2.67 8.68
N ARG A 90 -3.09 2.44 9.98
CA ARG A 90 -2.10 2.82 10.99
C ARG A 90 -0.80 2.03 10.87
N THR A 91 0.34 2.66 11.16
CA THR A 91 1.70 2.06 11.17
C THR A 91 2.38 2.08 12.52
N ASP A 92 1.73 2.55 13.57
CA ASP A 92 2.33 2.90 14.86
C ASP A 92 3.04 1.75 15.59
N ASP A 93 2.83 0.49 15.18
CA ASP A 93 3.61 -0.68 15.62
C ASP A 93 4.29 -1.47 14.49
N ALA A 94 4.50 -0.85 13.32
CA ALA A 94 5.20 -1.46 12.21
C ALA A 94 6.70 -1.58 12.51
N ASN A 95 7.11 -2.75 13.01
CA ASN A 95 8.50 -3.17 13.18
C ASN A 95 8.88 -4.19 12.06
N VAL A 96 10.06 -4.80 12.13
CA VAL A 96 10.54 -5.80 11.14
C VAL A 96 9.52 -6.92 10.88
N THR A 97 8.68 -7.26 11.87
CA THR A 97 7.65 -8.31 11.78
C THR A 97 6.40 -7.85 11.01
N THR A 98 6.03 -6.57 11.10
CA THR A 98 4.79 -6.03 10.50
C THR A 98 5.04 -5.21 9.22
N ALA A 99 6.21 -4.56 9.08
CA ALA A 99 6.66 -3.84 7.90
C ALA A 99 7.30 -4.77 6.84
N ALA A 100 6.81 -6.01 6.73
CA ALA A 100 7.35 -7.02 5.82
C ALA A 100 6.74 -6.93 4.41
N ALA A 101 5.47 -6.51 4.28
CA ALA A 101 4.79 -6.45 3.00
C ALA A 101 3.64 -5.44 2.99
N LEU A 102 3.42 -4.80 1.85
CA LEU A 102 2.24 -3.97 1.57
C LEU A 102 1.38 -4.66 0.52
N THR A 103 0.07 -4.74 0.74
CA THR A 103 -0.85 -5.22 -0.29
C THR A 103 -1.14 -4.08 -1.26
N LEU A 104 -0.82 -4.25 -2.53
CA LEU A 104 -1.10 -3.26 -3.59
C LEU A 104 -2.50 -3.44 -4.16
N THR A 105 -2.88 -4.69 -4.44
CA THR A 105 -4.21 -5.06 -4.91
C THR A 105 -4.67 -6.34 -4.23
N ARG A 106 -5.98 -6.51 -4.12
CA ARG A 106 -6.61 -7.76 -3.70
C ARG A 106 -7.92 -7.92 -4.45
N ASP A 107 -7.99 -8.97 -5.26
CA ASP A 107 -9.19 -9.40 -5.97
C ASP A 107 -9.58 -10.81 -5.49
N ALA A 108 -10.69 -11.37 -6.00
CA ALA A 108 -11.33 -12.62 -5.54
C ALA A 108 -10.48 -13.90 -5.57
N GLY A 109 -9.20 -13.82 -5.95
CA GLY A 109 -8.24 -14.93 -5.91
C GLY A 109 -6.77 -14.52 -5.96
N THR A 110 -6.48 -13.22 -6.12
CA THR A 110 -5.11 -12.73 -6.35
C THR A 110 -4.84 -11.53 -5.47
N ALA A 111 -3.66 -11.48 -4.87
CA ALA A 111 -3.21 -10.30 -4.13
C ALA A 111 -1.76 -10.00 -4.52
N GLN A 112 -1.53 -8.83 -5.09
CA GLN A 112 -0.17 -8.36 -5.31
C GLN A 112 0.37 -7.69 -4.06
N ARG A 113 1.59 -8.04 -3.70
CA ARG A 113 2.28 -7.52 -2.53
C ARG A 113 3.61 -6.90 -2.91
N LEU A 114 3.92 -5.76 -2.34
CA LEU A 114 5.26 -5.18 -2.34
C LEU A 114 5.97 -5.63 -1.07
N LEU A 115 7.05 -6.39 -1.21
CA LEU A 115 7.85 -6.88 -0.09
C LEU A 115 8.87 -5.84 0.38
N ALA A 116 9.26 -5.93 1.65
CA ALA A 116 10.33 -5.10 2.19
C ALA A 116 11.64 -5.34 1.40
N PRO A 117 12.45 -4.29 1.17
CA PRO A 117 13.64 -4.39 0.34
C PRO A 117 14.70 -5.37 0.87
N TRP A 118 14.68 -5.69 2.15
CA TRP A 118 15.59 -6.67 2.78
C TRP A 118 15.06 -8.11 2.76
N ILE A 119 13.85 -8.37 2.24
CA ILE A 119 13.32 -9.73 2.14
C ILE A 119 13.96 -10.44 0.97
N VAL A 120 14.67 -11.53 1.26
CA VAL A 120 15.33 -12.40 0.27
C VAL A 120 14.44 -13.55 -0.20
N THR A 121 13.51 -14.01 0.64
CA THR A 121 12.62 -15.14 0.35
C THR A 121 11.24 -14.91 0.93
N ALA A 122 10.21 -15.27 0.19
CA ALA A 122 8.82 -15.25 0.65
C ALA A 122 8.07 -16.50 0.18
N GLY A 123 7.07 -16.90 0.96
CA GLY A 123 6.25 -18.08 0.68
C GLY A 123 4.91 -18.05 1.40
N VAL A 124 4.05 -19.01 1.06
CA VAL A 124 2.69 -19.14 1.57
C VAL A 124 2.61 -20.36 2.50
N ARG A 125 2.02 -20.18 3.69
CA ARG A 125 1.66 -21.27 4.60
C ARG A 125 0.15 -21.50 4.57
N ASP A 126 -0.25 -22.76 4.55
CA ASP A 126 -1.63 -23.13 4.81
C ASP A 126 -1.92 -23.05 6.32
N LEU A 127 -2.84 -22.19 6.72
CA LEU A 127 -3.23 -22.03 8.13
C LEU A 127 -4.16 -23.15 8.62
N THR A 128 -4.77 -23.91 7.72
CA THR A 128 -5.55 -25.12 8.06
C THR A 128 -4.65 -26.34 8.28
N ALA A 129 -3.41 -26.29 7.77
CA ALA A 129 -2.39 -27.31 7.96
C ALA A 129 -1.03 -26.66 8.32
N PRO A 130 -0.91 -26.02 9.50
CA PRO A 130 0.24 -25.19 9.86
C PRO A 130 1.55 -25.99 10.04
N GLY A 131 1.51 -27.32 10.05
CA GLY A 131 2.68 -28.21 10.01
C GLY A 131 3.20 -28.52 8.61
N GLY A 132 2.42 -28.27 7.55
CA GLY A 132 2.78 -28.59 6.16
C GLY A 132 3.82 -27.64 5.55
N PRO A 133 4.50 -28.01 4.46
CA PRO A 133 5.60 -27.22 3.91
C PRO A 133 5.18 -25.81 3.46
N VAL A 134 6.10 -24.85 3.57
CA VAL A 134 5.92 -23.51 2.97
C VAL A 134 5.98 -23.66 1.45
N ARG A 135 5.00 -23.10 0.74
CA ARG A 135 4.96 -23.09 -0.72
C ARG A 135 5.55 -21.78 -1.29
N PRO A 136 6.12 -21.79 -2.50
CA PRO A 136 6.49 -20.56 -3.20
C PRO A 136 5.31 -19.61 -3.41
N LEU A 137 5.58 -18.32 -3.60
CA LEU A 137 4.56 -17.38 -4.05
C LEU A 137 4.09 -17.74 -5.47
N PRO A 138 2.77 -17.69 -5.73
CA PRO A 138 2.20 -17.93 -7.06
C PRO A 138 2.45 -16.76 -8.03
#